data_AF-A0A934QSR1-F1
#
_entry.id   AF-A0A934QSR1-F1
#
_cell.length_a   1.000
_cell.length_b   1.000
_cell.length_c   1.000
_cell.angle_alpha   90.00
_cell.angle_beta   90.00
_cell.angle_gamma   90.00
#
_symmetry.space_group_name_H-M   'P 1'
#
loop_
_entity.id
_entity.type
_entity.pdbx_description
1 polymer ?
#
loop_
_entity_poly.entity_id
_entity_poly.type
_entity_poly.pdbx_seq_one_letter_code
_entity_poly.pdbx_strand_id
1 'polypeptide(L)'
;MSNTPSPAVAVRTLGVAQDTYGPTVNTGRSPRDVEVLGRALAESLRPRNPETLVVWNTSDEAVLAHAVARELGVIVRRASEVEGILALDEPMAPGTRVALVATTWDGRWLETLRRLVLGSGGELVVAAAVLGSDVLDAVSGLPTTSLVSANEVTESAP
;
A
#
# COMPACT_ATOMS: atom_id res chain seq x y z
N MET A 1 -30.45 0.88 0.33
CA MET A 1 -29.26 0.03 0.18
C MET A 1 -28.22 0.85 -0.56
N SER A 2 -27.18 1.34 0.12
CA SER A 2 -26.12 2.13 -0.53
C SER A 2 -25.31 1.20 -1.43
N ASN A 3 -25.31 1.46 -2.73
CA ASN A 3 -24.58 0.68 -3.73
C ASN A 3 -23.10 1.08 -3.65
N THR A 4 -22.38 0.55 -2.66
CA THR A 4 -20.93 0.82 -2.51
C THR A 4 -20.19 0.18 -3.68
N PRO A 5 -19.35 0.94 -4.42
CA PRO A 5 -18.54 0.37 -5.50
C PRO A 5 -17.64 -0.74 -4.98
N SER A 6 -17.39 -1.78 -5.80
CA SER A 6 -16.37 -2.78 -5.47
C SER A 6 -14.96 -2.24 -5.72
N PRO A 7 -13.91 -2.80 -5.07
CA PRO A 7 -12.53 -2.40 -5.33
C PRO A 7 -12.12 -2.47 -6.81
N ALA A 8 -12.55 -3.50 -7.54
CA ALA A 8 -12.26 -3.63 -8.98
C ALA A 8 -12.89 -2.50 -9.81
N VAL A 9 -14.10 -2.04 -9.45
CA VAL A 9 -14.72 -0.87 -10.11
C VAL A 9 -13.95 0.41 -9.79
N ALA A 10 -13.57 0.60 -8.53
CA ALA A 10 -12.78 1.76 -8.11
C ALA A 10 -11.42 1.84 -8.84
N VAL A 11 -10.69 0.71 -8.94
CA VAL A 11 -9.43 0.64 -9.70
C VAL A 11 -9.63 1.02 -11.16
N ARG A 12 -10.69 0.54 -11.82
CA ARG A 12 -10.97 0.91 -13.22
C ARG A 12 -11.24 2.41 -13.40
N THR A 13 -11.97 3.03 -12.48
CA THR A 13 -12.25 4.48 -12.52
C THR A 13 -10.97 5.30 -12.34
N LEU A 14 -10.13 4.91 -11.36
CA LEU A 14 -8.87 5.59 -11.07
C LEU A 14 -7.85 5.36 -12.20
N GLY A 15 -7.82 4.17 -12.78
CA GLY A 15 -6.83 3.77 -13.76
C GLY A 15 -5.44 3.62 -13.16
N VAL A 16 -4.50 3.15 -13.99
CA VAL A 16 -3.09 2.97 -13.65
C VAL A 16 -2.24 3.99 -14.40
N ALA A 17 -1.27 4.57 -13.73
CA ALA A 17 -0.25 5.47 -14.24
C ALA A 17 1.15 4.90 -13.95
N GLN A 18 2.21 5.63 -14.33
CA GLN A 18 3.60 5.33 -13.96
C GLN A 18 4.09 6.40 -13.00
N ASP A 19 4.84 6.01 -11.98
CA ASP A 19 5.58 6.91 -11.08
C ASP A 19 7.06 6.50 -10.95
N THR A 20 7.78 7.14 -10.04
CA THR A 20 9.21 6.89 -9.78
C THR A 20 9.51 5.45 -9.30
N TYR A 21 8.53 4.78 -8.69
CA TYR A 21 8.67 3.48 -8.06
C TYR A 21 7.91 2.36 -8.81
N GLY A 22 7.20 2.68 -9.89
CA GLY A 22 6.60 1.71 -10.80
C GLY A 22 5.20 2.12 -11.27
N PRO A 23 4.38 1.17 -11.74
CA PRO A 23 2.98 1.42 -11.97
C PRO A 23 2.30 1.88 -10.68
N THR A 24 1.33 2.79 -10.76
CA THR A 24 0.59 3.26 -9.58
C THR A 24 -0.87 3.50 -9.92
N VAL A 25 -1.76 3.39 -8.93
CA VAL A 25 -3.18 3.76 -9.12
C VAL A 25 -3.29 5.28 -9.02
N ASN A 26 -3.87 5.94 -10.02
CA ASN A 26 -3.98 7.41 -10.04
C ASN A 26 -5.07 7.90 -9.08
N THR A 27 -4.67 8.13 -7.83
CA THR A 27 -5.54 8.53 -6.72
C THR A 27 -6.11 9.94 -6.91
N GLY A 28 -5.49 10.76 -7.74
CA GLY A 28 -5.95 12.12 -8.06
C GLY A 28 -7.25 12.17 -8.86
N ARG A 29 -7.69 11.07 -9.47
CA ARG A 29 -8.90 11.07 -10.32
C ARG A 29 -10.22 11.08 -9.56
N SER A 30 -10.30 10.39 -8.43
CA SER A 30 -11.56 10.22 -7.70
C SER A 30 -11.30 9.95 -6.21
N PRO A 31 -11.40 10.97 -5.35
CA PRO A 31 -11.26 10.79 -3.90
C PRO A 31 -12.25 9.76 -3.34
N ARG A 32 -13.46 9.70 -3.90
CA ARG A 32 -14.48 8.72 -3.52
C ARG A 32 -14.01 7.28 -3.76
N ASP A 33 -13.40 7.01 -4.91
CA ASP A 33 -12.93 5.66 -5.22
C ASP A 33 -11.67 5.30 -4.43
N VAL A 34 -10.83 6.28 -4.08
CA VAL A 34 -9.75 6.09 -3.11
C VAL A 34 -10.30 5.67 -1.75
N GLU A 35 -11.39 6.28 -1.26
CA GLU A 35 -12.00 5.87 0.01
C GLU A 35 -12.53 4.43 -0.03
N VAL A 36 -13.05 3.97 -1.18
CA VAL A 36 -13.46 2.58 -1.38
C VAL A 36 -12.27 1.64 -1.24
N LEU A 37 -11.15 1.95 -1.90
CA LEU A 37 -9.92 1.16 -1.79
C LEU A 37 -9.34 1.19 -0.37
N GLY A 38 -9.30 2.37 0.25
CA GLY A 38 -8.80 2.56 1.61
C GLY A 38 -9.54 1.71 2.64
N ARG A 39 -10.89 1.71 2.57
CA ARG A 39 -11.73 0.88 3.45
C ARG A 39 -11.51 -0.61 3.22
N ALA A 40 -11.49 -1.05 1.97
CA ALA A 40 -11.30 -2.46 1.63
C ALA A 40 -9.92 -2.97 2.08
N LEU A 41 -8.85 -2.18 1.87
CA LEU A 41 -7.52 -2.51 2.38
C LEU A 41 -7.51 -2.54 3.92
N ALA A 42 -8.09 -1.54 4.59
CA ALA A 42 -8.17 -1.53 6.04
C ALA A 42 -8.89 -2.78 6.59
N GLU A 43 -9.99 -3.19 5.98
CA GLU A 43 -10.69 -4.44 6.31
C GLU A 43 -9.78 -5.67 6.21
N SER A 44 -8.98 -5.78 5.16
CA SER A 44 -8.01 -6.88 4.98
C SER A 44 -6.87 -6.85 6.00
N LEU A 45 -6.50 -5.66 6.48
CA LEU A 45 -5.37 -5.43 7.39
C LEU A 45 -5.75 -5.61 8.87
N ARG A 46 -7.02 -5.38 9.25
CA ARG A 46 -7.49 -5.48 10.64
C ARG A 46 -7.08 -6.76 11.37
N PRO A 47 -7.18 -7.97 10.78
CA PRO A 47 -6.76 -9.21 11.45
C PRO A 47 -5.27 -9.26 11.82
N ARG A 48 -4.44 -8.41 11.20
CA ARG A 48 -2.99 -8.34 11.45
C ARG A 48 -2.64 -7.33 12.54
N ASN A 49 -3.59 -6.51 12.97
CA ASN A 49 -3.44 -5.50 14.01
C ASN A 49 -2.16 -4.64 13.83
N PRO A 50 -1.99 -3.95 12.68
CA PRO A 50 -0.88 -3.01 12.53
C PRO A 50 -1.10 -1.78 13.42
N GLU A 51 -0.01 -1.21 13.91
CA GLU A 51 0.03 0.03 14.69
C GLU A 51 0.44 1.24 13.84
N THR A 52 1.10 0.99 12.71
CA THR A 52 1.49 2.01 11.74
C THR A 52 1.52 1.43 10.33
N LEU A 53 1.29 2.30 9.35
CA LEU A 53 1.51 2.01 7.94
C LEU A 53 2.83 2.64 7.50
N VAL A 54 3.60 1.93 6.68
CA VAL A 54 4.77 2.47 6.00
C VAL A 54 4.56 2.39 4.49
N VAL A 55 4.76 3.52 3.81
CA VAL A 55 4.61 3.65 2.36
C VAL A 55 5.78 4.44 1.76
N TRP A 56 5.98 4.35 0.44
CA TRP A 56 6.88 5.26 -0.27
C TRP A 56 6.31 6.67 -0.32
N ASN A 57 7.18 7.67 -0.25
CA ASN A 57 6.79 9.08 -0.26
C ASN A 57 6.47 9.57 -1.69
N THR A 58 5.45 9.01 -2.32
CA THR A 58 4.81 9.57 -3.52
C THR A 58 3.41 10.07 -3.21
N SER A 59 2.88 10.93 -4.09
CA SER A 59 1.55 11.50 -3.91
C SER A 59 0.46 10.43 -3.88
N ASP A 60 0.49 9.46 -4.80
CA ASP A 60 -0.53 8.42 -4.86
C ASP A 60 -0.47 7.48 -3.66
N GLU A 61 0.72 7.08 -3.24
CA GLU A 61 0.90 6.23 -2.07
C GLU A 61 0.50 6.94 -0.77
N ALA A 62 0.85 8.21 -0.62
CA ALA A 62 0.45 9.00 0.55
C ALA A 62 -1.08 9.15 0.66
N VAL A 63 -1.76 9.38 -0.46
CA VAL A 63 -3.22 9.52 -0.51
C VAL A 63 -3.92 8.19 -0.16
N LEU A 64 -3.47 7.07 -0.74
CA LEU A 64 -3.98 5.75 -0.40
C LEU A 64 -3.73 5.42 1.08
N ALA A 65 -2.49 5.61 1.56
CA ALA A 65 -2.11 5.32 2.93
C ALA A 65 -2.93 6.12 3.93
N HIS A 66 -3.21 7.40 3.63
CA HIS A 66 -4.06 8.22 4.46
C HIS A 66 -5.48 7.66 4.57
N ALA A 67 -6.08 7.23 3.45
CA ALA A 67 -7.41 6.63 3.46
C ALA A 67 -7.45 5.33 4.27
N VAL A 68 -6.44 4.46 4.14
CA VAL A 68 -6.32 3.21 4.92
C VAL A 68 -6.12 3.51 6.40
N ALA A 69 -5.20 4.42 6.73
CA ALA A 69 -4.85 4.78 8.10
C ALA A 69 -6.04 5.36 8.86
N ARG A 70 -6.85 6.20 8.21
CA ARG A 70 -8.08 6.75 8.78
C ARG A 70 -9.08 5.66 9.19
N GLU A 71 -9.21 4.61 8.39
CA GLU A 71 -10.14 3.48 8.63
C GLU A 71 -9.62 2.48 9.67
N LEU A 72 -8.31 2.48 9.93
CA LEU A 72 -7.64 1.67 10.95
C LEU A 72 -7.40 2.42 12.27
N GLY A 73 -7.40 3.75 12.26
CA GLY A 73 -7.05 4.57 13.41
C GLY A 73 -5.55 4.56 13.74
N VAL A 74 -4.69 4.43 12.73
CA VAL A 74 -3.21 4.34 12.88
C VAL A 74 -2.51 5.50 12.19
N ILE A 75 -1.20 5.66 12.44
CA ILE A 75 -0.38 6.68 11.77
C ILE A 75 0.30 6.14 10.52
N VAL A 76 0.56 7.03 9.55
CA VAL A 76 1.35 6.74 8.35
C VAL A 76 2.75 7.30 8.55
N ARG A 77 3.75 6.48 8.24
CA ARG A 77 5.16 6.89 8.08
C ARG A 77 5.54 6.76 6.62
N ARG A 78 6.28 7.74 6.11
CA ARG A 78 6.68 7.79 4.70
C ARG A 78 8.17 7.54 4.60
N ALA A 79 8.53 6.59 3.75
CA ALA A 79 9.91 6.34 3.37
C ALA A 79 10.29 7.19 2.17
N SER A 80 11.47 7.78 2.21
CA SER A 80 12.04 8.51 1.08
C SER A 80 13.51 8.16 0.90
N GLU A 81 13.98 8.26 -0.34
CA GLU A 81 15.39 8.21 -0.70
C GLU A 81 15.83 9.64 -1.07
N VAL A 82 16.76 10.20 -0.30
CA VAL A 82 17.34 11.52 -0.57
C VAL A 82 18.85 11.35 -0.64
N GLU A 83 19.44 11.65 -1.79
CA GLU A 83 20.88 11.53 -2.05
C GLU A 83 21.44 10.12 -1.73
N GLY A 84 20.64 9.07 -2.00
CA GLY A 84 21.01 7.68 -1.74
C GLY A 84 20.83 7.24 -0.28
N ILE A 85 20.31 8.12 0.58
CA ILE A 85 20.01 7.81 1.97
C ILE A 85 18.52 7.49 2.11
N LEU A 86 18.21 6.30 2.60
CA LEU A 86 16.85 5.85 2.90
C LEU A 86 16.49 6.19 4.34
N ALA A 87 15.37 6.88 4.52
CA ALA A 87 14.88 7.26 5.84
C ALA A 87 13.34 7.26 5.90
N LEU A 88 12.81 7.06 7.11
CA LEU A 88 11.42 7.36 7.45
C LEU A 88 11.32 8.83 7.87
N ASP A 89 10.18 9.47 7.58
CA ASP A 89 9.91 10.85 7.98
C ASP A 89 9.86 11.06 9.50
N GLU A 90 9.54 10.02 10.25
CA GLU A 90 9.58 10.02 11.71
C GLU A 90 10.20 8.72 12.26
N PRO A 91 10.87 8.78 13.44
CA PRO A 91 11.43 7.60 14.10
C PRO A 91 10.33 6.70 14.66
N MET A 92 10.56 5.39 14.61
CA MET A 92 9.63 4.35 15.07
C MET A 92 10.13 3.72 16.37
N ALA A 93 9.20 3.37 17.27
CA ALA A 93 9.56 2.65 18.49
C ALA A 93 9.93 1.19 18.16
N PRO A 94 10.90 0.60 18.88
CA PRO A 94 11.21 -0.82 18.72
C PRO A 94 9.98 -1.70 18.98
N GLY A 95 9.79 -2.72 18.14
CA GLY A 95 8.67 -3.65 18.20
C GLY A 95 7.35 -3.12 17.64
N THR A 96 7.28 -1.89 17.13
CA THR A 96 6.06 -1.36 16.50
C THR A 96 5.60 -2.27 15.37
N ARG A 97 4.32 -2.63 15.35
CA ARG A 97 3.72 -3.52 14.33
C ARG A 97 3.43 -2.75 13.05
N VAL A 98 4.12 -3.09 11.97
CA VAL A 98 4.09 -2.35 10.70
C VAL A 98 3.41 -3.12 9.59
N ALA A 99 2.44 -2.47 8.93
CA ALA A 99 1.98 -2.89 7.61
C ALA A 99 2.67 -2.06 6.53
N LEU A 100 3.25 -2.73 5.53
CA LEU A 100 3.66 -2.07 4.29
C LEU A 100 2.45 -1.94 3.39
N VAL A 101 2.19 -0.75 2.84
CA VAL A 101 1.06 -0.51 1.93
C VAL A 101 1.58 0.11 0.65
N ALA A 102 1.06 -0.34 -0.48
CA ALA A 102 1.27 0.30 -1.77
C ALA A 102 0.03 0.24 -2.68
N THR A 103 0.03 0.99 -3.76
CA THR A 103 -0.88 0.76 -4.89
C THR A 103 -0.48 -0.52 -5.65
N THR A 104 0.82 -0.73 -5.87
CA THR A 104 1.42 -1.98 -6.35
C THR A 104 2.85 -2.12 -5.82
N TRP A 105 3.43 -3.31 -5.93
CA TRP A 105 4.80 -3.56 -5.49
C TRP A 105 5.72 -3.87 -6.66
N ASP A 106 6.85 -3.17 -6.69
CA ASP A 106 8.07 -3.61 -7.37
C ASP A 106 8.99 -4.36 -6.37
N GLY A 107 9.70 -5.38 -6.85
CA GLY A 107 10.49 -6.27 -6.00
C GLY A 107 11.63 -5.57 -5.27
N ARG A 108 12.32 -4.63 -5.94
CA ARG A 108 13.40 -3.87 -5.31
C ARG A 108 12.84 -2.96 -4.22
N TRP A 109 11.73 -2.30 -4.49
CA TRP A 109 11.16 -1.30 -3.58
C TRP A 109 10.48 -1.91 -2.37
N LEU A 110 9.80 -3.06 -2.55
CA LEU A 110 9.25 -3.81 -1.42
C LEU A 110 10.36 -4.31 -0.48
N GLU A 111 11.40 -4.95 -1.02
CA GLU A 111 12.50 -5.49 -0.21
C GLU A 111 13.28 -4.37 0.50
N THR A 112 13.47 -3.23 -0.18
CA THR A 112 14.08 -2.04 0.42
C THR A 112 13.29 -1.54 1.64
N LEU A 113 11.97 -1.39 1.52
CA LEU A 113 11.11 -0.98 2.63
C LEU A 113 11.12 -1.99 3.79
N ARG A 114 11.10 -3.29 3.48
CA ARG A 114 11.19 -4.34 4.51
C ARG A 114 12.45 -4.18 5.34
N ARG A 115 13.60 -4.00 4.68
CA ARG A 115 14.89 -3.81 5.36
C ARG A 115 14.92 -2.52 6.17
N LEU A 116 14.38 -1.43 5.62
CA LEU A 116 14.30 -0.15 6.34
C LEU A 116 13.49 -0.30 7.63
N VAL A 117 12.32 -0.94 7.58
CA VAL A 117 11.47 -1.17 8.76
C VAL A 117 12.16 -2.05 9.80
N LEU A 118 12.74 -3.18 9.39
CA LEU A 118 13.46 -4.08 10.28
C LEU A 118 14.68 -3.41 10.91
N GLY A 119 15.45 -2.67 10.12
CA GLY A 119 16.61 -1.90 10.60
C GLY A 119 16.23 -0.74 11.52
N SER A 120 15.00 -0.22 11.39
CA SER A 120 14.43 0.79 12.30
C SER A 120 13.80 0.18 13.56
N GLY A 121 13.89 -1.15 13.74
CA GLY A 121 13.36 -1.86 14.91
C GLY A 121 11.87 -2.20 14.84
N GLY A 122 11.21 -2.04 13.70
CA GLY A 122 9.80 -2.42 13.54
C GLY A 122 9.58 -3.92 13.32
N GLU A 123 8.40 -4.41 13.65
CA GLU A 123 7.91 -5.75 13.36
C GLU A 123 7.03 -5.73 12.10
N LEU A 124 7.48 -6.32 11.00
CA LEU A 124 6.65 -6.44 9.80
C LEU A 124 5.54 -7.48 10.01
N VAL A 125 4.28 -7.06 9.94
CA VAL A 125 3.13 -7.97 10.16
C VAL A 125 2.38 -8.31 8.88
N VAL A 126 2.50 -7.49 7.83
CA VAL A 126 1.88 -7.72 6.50
C VAL A 126 2.46 -6.77 5.45
N ALA A 127 2.49 -7.22 4.19
CA ALA A 127 2.63 -6.35 3.02
C ALA A 127 1.34 -6.39 2.19
N ALA A 128 0.78 -5.23 1.88
CA ALA A 128 -0.48 -5.11 1.17
C ALA A 128 -0.38 -4.21 -0.05
N ALA A 129 -1.18 -4.51 -1.07
CA ALA A 129 -1.29 -3.68 -2.27
C ALA A 129 -2.74 -3.51 -2.73
N VAL A 130 -3.02 -2.48 -3.51
CA VAL A 130 -4.28 -2.44 -4.28
C VAL A 130 -4.24 -3.49 -5.39
N LEU A 131 -3.17 -3.49 -6.18
CA LEU A 131 -2.95 -4.40 -7.31
C LEU A 131 -2.03 -5.54 -6.91
N GLY A 132 -2.48 -6.78 -7.14
CA GLY A 132 -1.65 -7.97 -7.04
C GLY A 132 -0.50 -7.94 -8.04
N SER A 133 0.56 -8.66 -7.72
CA SER A 133 1.76 -8.77 -8.56
C SER A 133 2.54 -10.03 -8.20
N ASP A 134 3.29 -10.58 -9.15
CA ASP A 134 4.19 -11.71 -8.91
C ASP A 134 5.20 -11.40 -7.80
N VAL A 135 5.58 -10.12 -7.65
CA VAL A 135 6.44 -9.62 -6.57
C VAL A 135 5.82 -9.91 -5.21
N LEU A 136 4.55 -9.54 -5.03
CA LEU A 136 3.82 -9.72 -3.78
C LEU A 136 3.57 -11.20 -3.50
N ASP A 137 3.30 -11.99 -4.54
CA ASP A 137 3.08 -13.44 -4.43
C ASP A 137 4.37 -14.20 -4.09
N ALA A 138 5.52 -13.70 -4.52
CA ALA A 138 6.83 -14.28 -4.23
C ALA A 138 7.35 -13.99 -2.80
N VAL A 139 6.65 -13.16 -2.02
CA VAL A 139 7.08 -12.83 -0.65
C VAL A 139 6.93 -14.04 0.27
N SER A 140 8.06 -14.60 0.69
CA SER A 140 8.09 -15.66 1.71
C SER A 140 8.23 -15.08 3.12
N GLY A 141 7.57 -15.72 4.09
CA GLY A 141 7.77 -15.43 5.52
C GLY A 141 7.09 -14.16 6.04
N LEU A 142 6.26 -13.51 5.22
CA LEU A 142 5.44 -12.36 5.60
C LEU A 142 4.05 -12.52 4.98
N PRO A 143 2.95 -12.35 5.73
CA PRO A 143 1.62 -12.35 5.14
C PRO A 143 1.50 -11.27 4.06
N THR A 144 0.85 -11.60 2.95
CA THR A 144 0.57 -10.66 1.87
C THR A 144 -0.92 -10.60 1.53
N THR A 145 -1.37 -9.47 0.99
CA THR A 145 -2.75 -9.31 0.51
C THR A 145 -2.86 -8.26 -0.60
N SER A 146 -3.74 -8.50 -1.56
CA SER A 146 -4.10 -7.52 -2.60
C SER A 146 -5.61 -7.43 -2.77
N LEU A 147 -6.12 -6.26 -3.16
CA LEU A 147 -7.55 -6.07 -3.40
C LEU A 147 -8.02 -6.59 -4.76
N VAL A 148 -7.18 -6.45 -5.78
CA VAL A 148 -7.49 -6.82 -7.17
C VAL A 148 -6.35 -7.67 -7.70
N SER A 149 -6.66 -8.77 -8.39
CA SER A 149 -5.63 -9.65 -8.95
C SER A 149 -4.98 -9.01 -10.18
N ALA A 150 -3.71 -9.33 -10.46
CA ALA A 150 -3.01 -8.80 -11.65
C ALA A 150 -3.78 -9.06 -12.97
N ASN A 151 -4.44 -10.22 -13.06
CA ASN A 151 -5.21 -10.64 -14.24
C ASN A 151 -6.52 -9.86 -14.46
N GLU A 152 -7.14 -9.35 -13.39
CA GLU A 152 -8.42 -8.61 -13.48
C GLU A 152 -8.22 -7.20 -14.07
N VAL A 153 -6.98 -6.70 -14.06
CA VAL A 153 -6.62 -5.40 -14.63
C VAL A 153 -6.40 -5.51 -16.15
N THR A 154 -5.97 -6.67 -16.65
CA THR A 154 -5.61 -6.89 -18.07
C THR A 154 -6.81 -7.26 -18.95
N GLU A 155 -7.80 -7.99 -18.44
CA GLU A 155 -9.02 -8.36 -19.20
C GLU A 155 -9.97 -7.18 -19.51
N SER A 156 -9.66 -5.97 -19.04
CA SER A 156 -10.51 -4.78 -19.19
C SER A 156 -9.89 -3.66 -20.04
N ALA A 157 -8.74 -3.88 -20.67
CA ALA A 157 -8.17 -2.92 -21.62
C ALA A 157 -8.77 -3.17 -23.03
N PRO A 158 -9.43 -2.18 -23.66
CA PRO A 158 -9.97 -2.30 -25.01
C PRO A 158 -8.88 -2.45 -26.09
#